data_AF-Q4L5F9-F1
#
_entry.id   AF-Q4L5F9-F1
#
_cell.length_a   1.000
_cell.length_b   1.000
_cell.length_c   1.000
_cell.angle_alpha   90.00
_cell.angle_beta   90.00
_cell.angle_gamma   90.00
#
_symmetry.space_group_name_H-M   'P 1'
#
loop_
_entity.id
_entity.type
_entity.pdbx_description
1 polymer ?
#
loop_
_entity_poly.entity_id
_entity_poly.type
_entity_poly.pdbx_seq_one_letter_code
_entity_poly.pdbx_strand_id
1 'polypeptide(L)'
;MEENYNQQKQWEQFQEYQRRQEEEKKSKRKKGWFFGCGGCLVLLILIVIGISACTATFVNDTGGDSDNNTQQDKNATRQQKSALNKAKTYSKVMHMSKDGIYNQLTSEADGFKEDDAQYAVDNLKADYKNNALEKAKDYANTQNMSNDAIYNQLTSSIEGFTEEQAQYAIDNLDE
;
A
#
# COMPACT_ATOMS: atom_id res chain seq x y z
N MET A 1 -1.23 29.73 29.11
CA MET A 1 0.24 29.51 29.26
C MET A 1 0.53 28.02 29.46
N GLU A 2 -0.27 27.32 30.28
CA GLU A 2 -0.09 25.88 30.61
C GLU A 2 -0.42 24.92 29.44
N GLU A 3 -1.41 25.24 28.60
CA GLU A 3 -1.75 24.42 27.41
C GLU A 3 -0.63 24.41 26.35
N ASN A 4 0.03 25.55 26.13
CA ASN A 4 1.15 25.64 25.18
C ASN A 4 2.37 24.85 25.67
N TYR A 5 2.62 24.88 26.99
CA TYR A 5 3.66 24.05 27.63
C TYR A 5 3.37 22.55 27.50
N ASN A 6 2.12 22.14 27.69
CA ASN A 6 1.73 20.73 27.55
C ASN A 6 1.81 20.25 26.09
N GLN A 7 1.41 21.08 25.12
CA GLN A 7 1.59 20.76 23.70
C GLN A 7 3.07 20.66 23.32
N GLN A 8 3.90 21.58 23.78
CA GLN A 8 5.35 21.54 23.53
C GLN A 8 5.99 20.28 24.10
N LYS A 9 5.59 19.87 25.31
CA LYS A 9 6.06 18.64 25.93
C LYS A 9 5.60 17.37 25.19
N GLN A 10 4.37 17.36 24.67
CA GLN A 10 3.90 16.25 23.83
C GLN A 10 4.66 16.19 22.49
N TRP A 11 4.95 17.34 21.88
CA TRP A 11 5.77 17.43 20.66
C TRP A 11 7.20 16.90 20.86
N GLU A 12 7.83 17.24 21.99
CA GLU A 12 9.16 16.72 22.32
C GLU A 12 9.15 15.20 22.49
N GLN A 13 8.14 14.65 23.19
CA GLN A 13 7.98 13.20 23.34
C GLN A 13 7.75 12.49 22.00
N PHE A 14 7.01 13.12 21.08
CA PHE A 14 6.77 12.59 19.75
C PHE A 14 8.05 12.58 18.89
N GLN A 15 8.85 13.65 18.95
CA GLN A 15 10.15 13.70 18.28
C GLN A 15 11.12 12.64 18.82
N GLU A 16 11.13 12.40 20.12
CA GLU A 16 11.91 11.33 20.74
C GLU A 16 11.47 9.93 20.27
N TYR A 17 10.16 9.73 20.12
CA TYR A 17 9.60 8.48 19.59
C TYR A 17 10.06 8.24 18.15
N GLN A 18 9.98 9.26 17.28
CA GLN A 18 10.45 9.15 15.90
C GLN A 18 11.96 8.85 15.83
N ARG A 19 12.77 9.52 16.65
CA ARG A 19 14.22 9.28 16.75
C ARG A 19 14.54 7.84 17.16
N ARG A 20 13.83 7.29 18.16
CA ARG A 20 13.98 5.89 18.59
C ARG A 20 13.62 4.90 17.47
N GLN A 21 12.56 5.18 16.71
CA GLN A 21 12.17 4.34 15.57
C GLN A 21 13.25 4.33 14.47
N GLU A 22 13.88 5.47 14.19
CA GLU A 22 15.00 5.53 13.23
C GLU A 22 16.25 4.80 13.73
N GLU A 23 16.56 4.89 15.02
CA GLU A 23 17.69 4.17 15.63
C GLU A 23 17.46 2.65 15.62
N GLU A 24 16.24 2.18 15.90
CA GLU A 24 15.90 0.76 15.78
C GLU A 24 16.07 0.26 14.34
N LYS A 25 15.58 1.01 13.35
CA LYS A 25 15.76 0.70 11.92
C LYS A 25 17.24 0.65 11.53
N LYS A 26 18.06 1.59 12.02
CA LYS A 26 19.52 1.60 11.80
C LYS A 26 20.23 0.42 12.48
N SER A 27 19.75 -0.04 13.64
CA SER A 27 20.33 -1.21 14.32
C SER A 27 20.01 -2.53 13.61
N LYS A 28 18.79 -2.66 13.07
CA LYS A 28 18.36 -3.83 12.26
C LYS A 28 19.13 -3.91 10.93
N ARG A 29 19.47 -2.76 10.33
CA ARG A 29 20.33 -2.69 9.13
C ARG A 29 21.80 -3.11 9.36
N LYS A 30 22.27 -3.13 10.62
CA LYS A 30 23.66 -3.47 10.96
C LYS A 30 23.88 -4.94 11.36
N LYS A 31 22.83 -5.75 11.49
CA LYS A 31 22.96 -7.18 11.82
C LYS A 31 22.72 -8.04 10.58
N GLY A 32 23.79 -8.27 9.83
CA GLY A 32 23.86 -9.33 8.81
C GLY A 32 24.61 -10.57 9.33
N TRP A 33 23.94 -11.72 9.17
CA TRP A 33 24.47 -13.08 8.94
C TRP A 33 24.42 -14.19 10.04
N PHE A 34 23.57 -15.19 9.75
CA PHE A 34 23.76 -16.68 9.78
C PHE A 34 23.02 -17.58 10.81
N PHE A 35 22.43 -18.65 10.23
CA PHE A 35 21.86 -19.93 10.70
C PHE A 35 20.37 -19.90 11.08
N GLY A 36 19.42 -20.58 10.43
CA GLY A 36 19.45 -21.79 9.61
C GLY A 36 18.68 -22.91 10.32
N CYS A 37 17.49 -23.28 9.84
CA CYS A 37 16.77 -24.55 10.04
C CYS A 37 15.44 -24.45 9.27
N GLY A 38 15.15 -25.16 8.19
CA GLY A 38 15.19 -26.62 8.09
C GLY A 38 13.82 -27.22 8.44
N GLY A 39 12.73 -26.83 7.76
CA GLY A 39 11.40 -27.35 8.15
C GLY A 39 10.16 -26.94 7.33
N CYS A 40 10.27 -26.46 6.09
CA CYS A 40 9.06 -26.24 5.28
C CYS A 40 9.26 -26.47 3.76
N LEU A 41 10.18 -27.37 3.39
CA LEU A 41 10.55 -27.66 2.01
C LEU A 41 9.84 -28.91 1.43
N VAL A 42 8.60 -29.21 1.88
CA VAL A 42 7.86 -30.43 1.44
C VAL A 42 6.45 -30.17 0.91
N LEU A 43 5.93 -28.93 0.90
CA LEU A 43 4.53 -28.67 0.50
C LEU A 43 4.34 -27.99 -0.88
N LEU A 44 5.23 -28.24 -1.86
CA LEU A 44 5.16 -27.59 -3.18
C LEU A 44 5.21 -28.47 -4.46
N ILE A 45 4.93 -29.79 -4.46
CA ILE A 45 5.11 -30.60 -5.70
C ILE A 45 3.85 -31.33 -6.25
N LEU A 46 2.61 -31.01 -5.86
CA LEU A 46 1.44 -31.76 -6.40
C LEU A 46 0.18 -30.96 -6.80
N ILE A 47 0.30 -29.80 -7.47
CA ILE A 47 -0.82 -29.27 -8.28
C ILE A 47 -0.30 -28.63 -9.58
N VAL A 48 0.32 -29.46 -10.42
CA VAL A 48 0.44 -29.20 -11.86
C VAL A 48 -0.09 -30.45 -12.54
N ILE A 49 -1.28 -30.36 -13.14
CA ILE A 49 -1.77 -31.02 -14.37
C ILE A 49 -3.29 -30.82 -14.40
N GLY A 50 -3.76 -30.10 -15.42
CA GLY A 50 -5.18 -29.88 -15.66
C GLY A 50 -5.43 -28.89 -16.79
N ILE A 51 -4.83 -29.15 -17.95
CA ILE A 51 -5.10 -28.46 -19.21
C ILE A 51 -6.61 -28.55 -19.52
N SER A 52 -7.27 -27.41 -19.72
CA SER A 52 -8.51 -27.37 -20.50
C SER A 52 -8.39 -26.28 -21.55
N ALA A 53 -8.35 -26.72 -22.80
CA ALA A 53 -8.20 -25.92 -24.00
C ALA A 53 -9.50 -25.17 -24.36
N CYS A 54 -9.34 -24.20 -25.27
CA CYS A 54 -10.38 -23.46 -26.01
C CYS A 54 -11.01 -22.31 -25.18
N THR A 55 -10.92 -21.04 -25.55
CA THR A 55 -11.11 -20.46 -26.89
C THR A 55 -10.45 -19.08 -26.97
N ALA A 56 -9.86 -18.79 -28.14
CA ALA A 56 -9.41 -17.45 -28.50
C ALA A 56 -10.62 -16.56 -28.83
N THR A 57 -10.80 -15.48 -28.08
CA THR A 57 -11.56 -14.31 -28.53
C THR A 57 -10.59 -13.14 -28.60
N PHE A 58 -10.17 -12.82 -29.82
CA PHE A 58 -9.51 -11.57 -30.14
C PHE A 58 -10.61 -10.53 -30.35
N VAL A 59 -10.76 -9.62 -29.40
CA VAL A 59 -11.58 -8.43 -29.57
C VAL A 59 -10.63 -7.27 -29.85
N ASN A 60 -10.71 -6.78 -31.08
CA ASN A 60 -10.08 -5.56 -31.54
C ASN A 60 -11.08 -4.43 -31.23
N ASP A 61 -10.73 -3.51 -30.35
CA ASP A 61 -11.48 -2.28 -30.18
C ASP A 61 -10.53 -1.09 -30.28
N THR A 62 -10.49 -0.50 -31.48
CA THR A 62 -9.97 0.83 -31.74
C THR A 62 -11.06 1.84 -31.39
N GLY A 63 -11.06 2.30 -30.14
CA GLY A 63 -11.80 3.48 -29.69
C GLY A 63 -10.79 4.48 -29.14
N GLY A 64 -10.62 5.61 -29.84
CA GLY A 64 -9.71 6.66 -29.45
C GLY A 64 -10.16 7.36 -28.16
N ASP A 65 -9.21 7.59 -27.27
CA ASP A 65 -9.20 8.82 -26.50
C ASP A 65 -7.77 9.36 -26.42
N SER A 66 -7.65 10.65 -26.68
CA SER A 66 -6.38 11.37 -26.73
C SER A 66 -5.97 11.68 -25.30
N ASP A 67 -5.15 10.83 -24.70
CA ASP A 67 -4.53 11.14 -23.41
C ASP A 67 -3.00 11.16 -23.59
N ASN A 68 -2.43 12.35 -23.45
CA ASN A 68 -1.01 12.68 -23.61
C ASN A 68 -0.14 12.04 -22.49
N ASN A 69 -0.20 10.71 -22.34
CA ASN A 69 0.59 9.94 -21.37
C ASN A 69 1.31 8.74 -22.03
N THR A 70 1.34 8.69 -23.37
CA THR A 70 1.89 7.55 -24.12
C THR A 70 3.42 7.61 -24.30
N GLN A 71 4.09 8.68 -23.86
CA GLN A 71 5.56 8.77 -23.99
C GLN A 71 6.31 8.14 -22.82
N GLN A 72 5.76 8.17 -21.61
CA GLN A 72 6.45 7.62 -20.42
C GLN A 72 6.32 6.09 -20.34
N ASP A 73 5.19 5.55 -20.78
CA ASP A 73 4.89 4.12 -20.77
C ASP A 73 5.71 3.29 -21.80
N LYS A 74 6.31 3.96 -22.80
CA LYS A 74 7.18 3.32 -23.79
C LYS A 74 8.56 2.96 -23.23
N ASN A 75 9.03 3.67 -22.20
CA ASN A 75 10.35 3.47 -21.61
C ASN A 75 10.32 2.62 -20.32
N ALA A 76 9.13 2.30 -19.80
CA ALA A 76 9.01 1.51 -18.58
C ALA A 76 9.43 0.06 -18.79
N THR A 77 10.18 -0.48 -17.83
CA THR A 77 10.59 -1.89 -17.84
C THR A 77 9.38 -2.82 -17.71
N ARG A 78 9.55 -4.10 -18.06
CA ARG A 78 8.51 -5.12 -17.82
C ARG A 78 8.10 -5.17 -16.34
N GLN A 79 9.05 -5.03 -15.42
CA GLN A 79 8.77 -5.11 -13.98
C GLN A 79 7.98 -3.90 -13.49
N GLN A 80 8.35 -2.69 -13.92
CA GLN A 80 7.60 -1.45 -13.64
C GLN A 80 6.14 -1.54 -14.10
N LYS A 81 5.89 -2.09 -15.29
CA LYS A 81 4.53 -2.32 -15.81
C LYS A 81 3.76 -3.34 -14.98
N SER A 82 4.40 -4.44 -14.58
CA SER A 82 3.80 -5.44 -13.70
C SER A 82 3.46 -4.85 -12.32
N ALA A 83 4.35 -4.08 -11.72
CA ALA A 83 4.14 -3.40 -10.44
C ALA A 83 2.97 -2.40 -10.54
N LEU A 84 2.93 -1.58 -11.60
CA LEU A 84 1.84 -0.63 -11.84
C LEU A 84 0.49 -1.34 -11.99
N ASN A 85 0.44 -2.48 -12.68
CA ASN A 85 -0.79 -3.25 -12.81
C ASN A 85 -1.26 -3.84 -11.47
N LYS A 86 -0.35 -4.31 -10.61
CA LYS A 86 -0.70 -4.73 -9.26
C LYS A 86 -1.14 -3.55 -8.38
N ALA A 87 -0.47 -2.41 -8.47
CA ALA A 87 -0.83 -1.19 -7.77
C ALA A 87 -2.28 -0.76 -8.08
N LYS A 88 -2.69 -0.85 -9.35
CA LYS A 88 -4.08 -0.62 -9.78
C LYS A 88 -5.06 -1.58 -9.08
N THR A 89 -4.72 -2.87 -8.99
CA THR A 89 -5.54 -3.85 -8.28
C THR A 89 -5.64 -3.53 -6.79
N TYR A 90 -4.52 -3.24 -6.13
CA TYR A 90 -4.52 -2.88 -4.71
C TYR A 90 -5.33 -1.62 -4.41
N SER A 91 -5.22 -0.59 -5.23
CA SER A 91 -6.06 0.60 -5.09
C SER A 91 -7.54 0.30 -5.33
N LYS A 92 -7.87 -0.45 -6.39
CA LYS A 92 -9.26 -0.62 -6.83
C LYS A 92 -10.05 -1.62 -5.98
N VAL A 93 -9.38 -2.68 -5.52
CA VAL A 93 -10.04 -3.83 -4.86
C VAL A 93 -9.81 -3.79 -3.35
N MET A 94 -8.62 -3.37 -2.91
CA MET A 94 -8.28 -3.36 -1.49
C MET A 94 -8.29 -1.94 -0.89
N HIS A 95 -8.56 -0.92 -1.72
CA HIS A 95 -8.65 0.47 -1.29
C HIS A 95 -7.45 0.93 -0.46
N MET A 96 -6.24 0.52 -0.85
CA MET A 96 -5.03 0.83 -0.09
C MET A 96 -4.56 2.28 -0.32
N SER A 97 -3.83 2.81 0.66
CA SER A 97 -3.13 4.10 0.54
C SER A 97 -1.94 4.00 -0.43
N LYS A 98 -1.35 5.15 -0.80
CA LYS A 98 -0.14 5.18 -1.63
C LYS A 98 1.01 4.41 -0.95
N ASP A 99 1.23 4.67 0.33
CA ASP A 99 2.30 4.04 1.13
C ASP A 99 2.03 2.55 1.36
N GLY A 100 0.78 2.18 1.63
CA GLY A 100 0.34 0.80 1.75
C GLY A 100 0.63 0.00 0.47
N ILE A 101 0.30 0.57 -0.70
CA ILE A 101 0.59 -0.07 -1.99
C ILE A 101 2.09 -0.25 -2.20
N TYR A 102 2.91 0.76 -1.90
CA TYR A 102 4.36 0.66 -1.99
C TYR A 102 4.92 -0.45 -1.09
N ASN A 103 4.49 -0.47 0.18
CA ASN A 103 4.92 -1.48 1.15
C ASN A 103 4.50 -2.89 0.72
N GLN A 104 3.30 -3.04 0.18
CA GLN A 104 2.82 -4.33 -0.30
C GLN A 104 3.62 -4.82 -1.52
N LEU A 105 3.91 -3.96 -2.49
CA LEU A 105 4.70 -4.31 -3.68
C LEU A 105 6.13 -4.73 -3.33
N THR A 106 6.74 -4.08 -2.33
CA THR A 106 8.10 -4.38 -1.87
C THR A 106 8.18 -5.51 -0.85
N SER A 107 7.03 -5.98 -0.34
CA SER A 107 6.96 -7.09 0.60
C SER A 107 7.40 -8.42 -0.03
N GLU A 108 7.70 -9.42 0.79
CA GLU A 108 8.04 -10.77 0.32
C GLU A 108 6.92 -11.43 -0.52
N ALA A 109 5.66 -11.01 -0.34
CA ALA A 109 4.53 -11.55 -1.08
C ALA A 109 4.58 -11.18 -2.58
N ASP A 110 5.08 -9.99 -2.89
CA ASP A 110 5.13 -9.46 -4.26
C ASP A 110 6.56 -9.37 -4.81
N GLY A 111 7.52 -8.98 -3.96
CA GLY A 111 8.95 -9.04 -4.23
C GLY A 111 9.44 -8.08 -5.32
N PHE A 112 8.72 -6.98 -5.58
CA PHE A 112 9.22 -5.94 -6.49
C PHE A 112 10.38 -5.19 -5.84
N LYS A 113 11.33 -4.75 -6.67
CA LYS A 113 12.38 -3.83 -6.22
C LYS A 113 11.77 -2.48 -5.86
N GLU A 114 12.43 -1.76 -4.95
CA GLU A 114 12.01 -0.42 -4.53
C GLU A 114 11.76 0.51 -5.73
N ASP A 115 12.66 0.54 -6.72
CA ASP A 115 12.51 1.37 -7.93
C ASP A 115 11.29 1.00 -8.79
N ASP A 116 10.93 -0.29 -8.85
CA ASP A 116 9.76 -0.76 -9.61
C ASP A 116 8.45 -0.39 -8.87
N ALA A 117 8.44 -0.53 -7.55
CA ALA A 117 7.31 -0.14 -6.70
C ALA A 117 7.12 1.38 -6.66
N GLN A 118 8.22 2.14 -6.58
CA GLN A 118 8.19 3.60 -6.63
C GLN A 118 7.62 4.09 -7.96
N TYR A 119 8.11 3.53 -9.08
CA TYR A 119 7.53 3.80 -10.40
C TYR A 119 6.02 3.52 -10.42
N ALA A 120 5.58 2.40 -9.85
CA ALA A 120 4.17 2.04 -9.84
C ALA A 120 3.31 3.07 -9.08
N VAL A 121 3.70 3.48 -7.87
CA VAL A 121 2.91 4.44 -7.08
C VAL A 121 2.98 5.87 -7.62
N ASP A 122 4.04 6.24 -8.32
CA ASP A 122 4.15 7.57 -8.95
C ASP A 122 3.37 7.68 -10.26
N ASN A 123 3.16 6.55 -10.95
CA ASN A 123 2.39 6.51 -12.20
C ASN A 123 0.95 6.01 -11.98
N LEU A 124 0.58 5.65 -10.75
CA LEU A 124 -0.77 5.26 -10.40
C LEU A 124 -1.64 6.52 -10.24
N LYS A 125 -2.58 6.70 -11.16
CA LYS A 125 -3.68 7.68 -11.02
C LYS A 125 -4.77 7.05 -10.15
N ALA A 126 -4.73 7.30 -8.84
CA ALA A 126 -5.73 6.82 -7.88
C ALA A 126 -6.29 7.97 -7.03
N ASP A 127 -7.56 7.86 -6.67
CA ASP A 127 -8.18 8.72 -5.67
C ASP A 127 -7.99 8.12 -4.28
N TYR A 128 -6.91 8.53 -3.61
CA TYR A 128 -6.58 8.02 -2.29
C TYR A 128 -7.51 8.53 -1.18
N LYS A 129 -8.24 9.64 -1.40
CA LYS A 129 -9.28 10.09 -0.47
C LYS A 129 -10.48 9.15 -0.53
N ASN A 130 -10.89 8.76 -1.74
CA ASN A 130 -11.93 7.76 -1.91
C ASN A 130 -11.50 6.38 -1.38
N ASN A 131 -10.25 5.97 -1.58
CA ASN A 131 -9.73 4.73 -0.99
C ASN A 131 -9.83 4.75 0.55
N ALA A 132 -9.46 5.86 1.19
CA ALA A 132 -9.58 6.01 2.64
C ALA A 132 -11.03 5.90 3.12
N LEU A 133 -11.97 6.52 2.39
CA LEU A 133 -13.41 6.43 2.69
C LEU A 133 -13.92 4.98 2.59
N GLU A 134 -13.57 4.24 1.55
CA GLU A 134 -13.98 2.84 1.43
C GLU A 134 -13.39 1.95 2.53
N LYS A 135 -12.14 2.20 2.95
CA LYS A 135 -11.56 1.55 4.13
C LYS A 135 -12.26 1.92 5.42
N ALA A 136 -12.63 3.19 5.61
CA ALA A 136 -13.38 3.64 6.76
C ALA A 136 -14.75 2.94 6.85
N LYS A 137 -15.46 2.83 5.72
CA LYS A 137 -16.73 2.08 5.63
C LYS A 137 -16.55 0.61 5.98
N ASP A 138 -15.48 -0.03 5.51
CA ASP A 138 -15.19 -1.42 5.85
C ASP A 138 -14.98 -1.59 7.36
N TYR A 139 -14.18 -0.74 7.99
CA TYR A 139 -13.96 -0.77 9.44
C TYR A 139 -15.22 -0.49 10.25
N ALA A 140 -16.02 0.50 9.84
CA ALA A 140 -17.28 0.82 10.48
C ALA A 140 -18.24 -0.38 10.41
N ASN A 141 -18.46 -0.92 9.21
CA ASN A 141 -19.48 -1.94 8.98
C ASN A 141 -19.10 -3.35 9.45
N THR A 142 -17.83 -3.72 9.32
CA THR A 142 -17.37 -5.10 9.61
C THR A 142 -16.80 -5.23 11.02
N GLN A 143 -16.22 -4.15 11.56
CA GLN A 143 -15.55 -4.17 12.86
C GLN A 143 -16.23 -3.29 13.91
N ASN A 144 -17.27 -2.52 13.55
CA ASN A 144 -18.01 -1.63 14.45
C ASN A 144 -17.08 -0.67 15.21
N MET A 145 -16.02 -0.21 14.54
CA MET A 145 -15.05 0.71 15.12
C MET A 145 -15.64 2.12 15.24
N SER A 146 -15.24 2.86 16.27
CA SER A 146 -15.57 4.28 16.40
C SER A 146 -14.79 5.13 15.39
N ASN A 147 -15.29 6.33 15.08
CA ASN A 147 -14.63 7.26 14.16
C ASN A 147 -13.17 7.55 14.56
N ASP A 148 -12.89 7.76 15.85
CA ASP A 148 -11.52 7.95 16.35
C ASP A 148 -10.64 6.72 16.13
N ALA A 149 -11.18 5.51 16.33
CA ALA A 149 -10.43 4.28 16.10
C ALA A 149 -10.15 4.07 14.60
N ILE A 150 -11.13 4.39 13.73
CA ILE A 150 -10.97 4.34 12.28
C ILE A 150 -9.91 5.35 11.83
N TYR A 151 -9.97 6.59 12.29
CA TYR A 151 -8.97 7.62 11.98
C TYR A 151 -7.56 7.13 12.33
N ASN A 152 -7.36 6.70 13.58
CA ASN A 152 -6.08 6.20 14.05
C ASN A 152 -5.58 4.99 13.24
N GLN A 153 -6.49 4.10 12.84
CA GLN A 153 -6.17 2.94 12.03
C GLN A 153 -5.74 3.34 10.62
N LEU A 154 -6.45 4.26 9.96
CA LEU A 154 -6.11 4.75 8.63
C LEU A 154 -4.74 5.43 8.60
N THR A 155 -4.42 6.22 9.63
CA THR A 155 -3.11 6.89 9.77
C THR A 155 -2.01 5.99 10.33
N SER A 156 -2.32 4.74 10.68
CA SER A 156 -1.32 3.81 11.21
C SER A 156 -0.26 3.49 10.17
N SER A 157 0.91 3.01 10.60
CA SER A 157 1.95 2.53 9.68
C SER A 157 1.54 1.31 8.84
N ILE A 158 0.41 0.67 9.18
CA ILE A 158 -0.12 -0.49 8.47
C ILE A 158 -0.94 -0.01 7.26
N GLU A 159 -1.88 0.91 7.48
CA GLU A 159 -2.74 1.42 6.41
C GLU A 159 -2.06 2.57 5.63
N GLY A 160 -1.36 3.47 6.31
CA GLY A 160 -0.48 4.48 5.69
C GLY A 160 -1.20 5.62 4.96
N PHE A 161 -2.44 5.93 5.30
CA PHE A 161 -3.10 7.14 4.78
C PHE A 161 -2.53 8.39 5.43
N THR A 162 -2.50 9.49 4.67
CA THR A 162 -2.21 10.81 5.23
C THR A 162 -3.33 11.28 6.15
N GLU A 163 -3.03 12.16 7.11
CA GLU A 163 -4.04 12.75 8.00
C GLU A 163 -5.19 13.39 7.21
N GLU A 164 -4.89 14.10 6.11
CA GLU A 164 -5.91 14.73 5.25
C GLU A 164 -6.85 13.70 4.59
N GLN A 165 -6.34 12.53 4.21
CA GLN A 165 -7.14 11.46 3.62
C GLN A 165 -7.99 10.75 4.68
N ALA A 166 -7.41 10.49 5.85
CA ALA A 166 -8.13 9.90 6.97
C ALA A 166 -9.23 10.85 7.47
N GLN A 167 -8.94 12.14 7.60
CA GLN A 167 -9.94 13.14 8.01
C GLN A 167 -11.06 13.24 6.98
N TYR A 168 -10.73 13.30 5.68
CA TYR A 168 -11.74 13.25 4.63
C TYR A 168 -12.62 12.00 4.75
N ALA A 169 -12.04 10.84 5.03
CA ALA A 169 -12.79 9.61 5.21
C ALA A 169 -13.78 9.70 6.38
N ILE A 170 -13.36 10.24 7.53
CA ILE A 170 -14.24 10.43 8.71
C ILE A 170 -15.34 11.46 8.42
N ASP A 171 -15.00 12.58 7.80
CA ASP A 171 -15.96 13.66 7.49
C ASP A 171 -17.06 13.22 6.50
N ASN A 172 -16.80 12.16 5.72
CA ASN A 172 -17.71 11.62 4.71
C ASN A 172 -18.21 10.21 5.05
N LEU A 173 -17.96 9.74 6.27
CA LEU A 173 -18.47 8.46 6.74
C LEU A 173 -19.93 8.67 7.18
N ASP A 174 -20.86 7.97 6.53
CA ASP A 174 -22.27 8.00 6.93
C ASP A 174 -22.43 7.49 8.38
N GLU A 175 -23.41 8.04 9.12
CA GLU A 175 -23.71 7.63 10.51
C GLU A 175 -24.26 6.20 10.63
#